data_AF-A0A956VUE7-F1
#
_entry.id   AF-A0A956VUE7-F1
#
_cell.length_a   1.000
_cell.length_b   1.000
_cell.length_c   1.000
_cell.angle_alpha   90.00
_cell.angle_beta   90.00
_cell.angle_gamma   90.00
#
_symmetry.space_group_name_H-M   'P 1'
#
loop_
_entity.id
_entity.type
_entity.pdbx_description
1 polymer ?
#
loop_
_entity_poly.entity_id
_entity_poly.type
_entity_poly.pdbx_seq_one_letter_code
_entity_poly.pdbx_strand_id
1 'polypeptide(L)' 'LSLPFEPGQDLAELGHQIMAALPEGQLPYFREFTLEHALRPGYDFGAEFEVGLDLVLDGLARRLTEQQQDRAS' A
#
# COMPACT_ATOMS: atom_id res chain seq x y z
N LEU A 1 6.51 -13.40 -3.95
CA LEU A 1 6.51 -11.94 -4.21
C LEU A 1 7.88 -11.39 -3.83
N SER A 2 8.53 -10.63 -4.71
CA SER A 2 9.74 -9.87 -4.34
C SER A 2 9.26 -8.61 -3.62
N LEU A 3 9.39 -8.57 -2.31
CA LEU A 3 9.19 -7.33 -1.57
C LEU A 3 10.36 -6.37 -1.88
N PRO A 4 10.17 -5.05 -1.80
CA PRO A 4 11.25 -4.07 -2.00
C PRO A 4 12.24 -4.02 -0.81
N PHE A 5 12.23 -5.06 0.03
CA PHE A 5 13.03 -5.22 1.24
C PHE A 5 13.29 -6.71 1.47
N GLU A 6 14.45 -7.02 2.05
CA GLU A 6 14.82 -8.41 2.31
C GLU A 6 14.07 -9.00 3.51
N PRO A 7 13.78 -10.32 3.50
CA PRO A 7 13.26 -11.00 4.67
C PRO A 7 14.20 -10.83 5.88
N GLY A 8 13.69 -10.29 6.99
CA GLY A 8 14.47 -10.07 8.22
C GLY A 8 15.14 -8.69 8.30
N GLN A 9 14.96 -7.82 7.31
CA GLN A 9 15.39 -6.43 7.39
C GLN A 9 14.48 -5.65 8.38
N ASP A 10 15.09 -4.85 9.26
CA ASP A 10 14.34 -4.04 10.22
C ASP A 10 13.69 -2.85 9.50
N LEU A 11 12.46 -3.07 9.05
CA LEU A 11 11.63 -2.07 8.39
C LEU A 11 11.34 -0.87 9.30
N ALA A 12 11.33 -1.09 10.61
CA ALA A 12 11.08 -0.01 11.54
C ALA A 12 12.27 0.95 11.55
N GLU A 13 13.49 0.44 11.67
CA GLU A 13 14.70 1.26 11.61
C GLU A 13 14.81 2.01 10.28
N LEU A 14 14.57 1.34 9.16
CA LEU A 14 14.60 1.96 7.83
C LEU A 14 13.57 3.09 7.71
N GLY A 15 12.33 2.88 8.18
CA GLY A 15 11.30 3.92 8.14
C GLY A 15 11.66 5.13 9.00
N HIS A 16 12.30 4.94 10.16
CA HIS A 16 12.81 6.06 10.97
C HIS A 16 13.90 6.86 10.24
N GLN A 17 14.83 6.19 9.55
CA GLN A 17 15.88 6.85 8.77
C GLN A 17 15.30 7.68 7.61
N ILE A 18 14.31 7.13 6.90
CA ILE A 18 13.61 7.84 5.81
C ILE A 18 12.88 9.07 6.37
N MET A 19 12.17 8.94 7.50
CA MET A 19 11.46 10.06 8.14
C MET A 19 12.39 11.16 8.64
N ALA A 20 13.59 10.79 9.12
CA ALA A 20 14.61 11.75 9.56
C ALA A 20 15.24 12.53 8.39
N ALA A 21 15.35 11.90 7.21
CA ALA A 21 15.85 12.55 6.00
C ALA A 21 14.79 13.38 5.26
N LEU A 22 13.51 13.19 5.60
CA LEU A 22 12.41 13.90 4.95
C LEU A 22 12.38 15.37 5.37
N PRO A 23 12.43 16.34 4.44
CA PRO A 23 12.34 17.75 4.79
C PRO A 23 11.01 18.08 5.49
N GLU A 24 11.06 18.97 6.49
CA GLU A 24 9.86 19.42 7.18
C GLU A 24 8.84 20.03 6.22
N GLY A 25 7.56 19.72 6.46
CA GLY A 25 6.45 20.20 5.62
C GLY A 25 6.24 19.43 4.31
N GLN A 26 7.09 18.45 3.97
CA GLN A 26 6.88 17.59 2.80
C GLN A 26 6.10 16.31 3.13
N LEU A 27 5.23 15.91 2.20
CA LEU A 27 4.44 14.67 2.25
C LEU A 27 3.75 14.43 3.61
N PRO A 28 2.91 15.37 4.10
CA PRO A 28 2.35 15.32 5.46
C PRO A 28 1.61 14.02 5.75
N TYR A 29 0.80 13.53 4.80
CA TYR A 29 0.04 12.27 4.94
C TYR A 29 0.93 11.03 4.93
N PHE A 30 2.05 11.06 4.20
CA PHE A 30 3.01 9.95 4.20
C PHE A 30 3.72 9.85 5.55
N ARG A 31 4.08 11.00 6.13
CA ARG A 31 4.67 11.07 7.47
C ARG A 31 3.71 10.55 8.53
N GLU A 32 2.45 10.99 8.49
CA GLU A 32 1.38 10.51 9.37
C GLU A 32 1.21 8.99 9.25
N PHE A 33 1.00 8.48 8.02
CA PHE A 33 0.88 7.05 7.76
C PHE A 33 2.09 6.26 8.28
N THR A 34 3.31 6.75 8.02
CA THR A 34 4.53 6.05 8.41
C THR A 34 4.63 5.96 9.94
N LEU A 35 4.46 7.08 10.64
CA LEU A 35 4.60 7.13 12.10
C LEU A 35 3.45 6.46 12.83
N GLU A 36 2.22 6.62 12.35
CA GLU A 36 1.04 6.18 13.06
C GLU A 36 0.62 4.76 12.71
N HIS A 37 1.00 4.24 11.55
CA HIS A 37 0.58 2.92 11.06
C HIS A 37 1.76 2.03 10.68
N ALA A 38 2.59 2.43 9.71
CA ALA A 38 3.61 1.53 9.16
C ALA A 38 4.70 1.12 10.17
N LEU A 39 5.06 2.01 11.09
CA LEU A 39 6.06 1.76 12.14
C LEU A 39 5.47 1.18 13.44
N ARG A 40 4.15 0.95 13.51
CA ARG A 40 3.53 0.35 14.70
C ARG A 40 3.95 -1.11 14.84
N PRO A 41 4.21 -1.59 16.07
CA PRO A 41 4.41 -3.01 16.31
C PRO A 41 3.22 -3.83 15.80
N GLY A 42 3.50 -4.90 15.06
CA GLY A 42 2.46 -5.79 14.50
C GLY A 42 1.85 -5.32 13.18
N TYR A 43 2.31 -4.21 12.60
CA TYR A 43 2.00 -3.88 11.22
C TYR A 43 2.62 -4.92 10.28
N ASP A 44 1.79 -5.50 9.41
CA ASP A 44 2.20 -6.43 8.36
C ASP A 44 1.88 -5.83 7.00
N PHE A 45 2.91 -5.38 6.29
CA PHE A 45 2.78 -4.85 4.93
C PHE A 45 2.13 -5.87 3.99
N GLY A 46 2.35 -7.18 4.20
CA GLY A 46 1.76 -8.23 3.39
C GLY A 46 0.23 -8.26 3.47
N ALA A 47 -0.36 -7.82 4.57
CA ALA A 47 -1.81 -7.77 4.75
C ALA A 47 -2.49 -6.75 3.81
N GLU A 48 -1.78 -5.72 3.36
CA GLU A 48 -2.32 -4.73 2.41
C GLU A 48 -2.47 -5.29 0.99
N PHE A 49 -1.70 -6.33 0.65
CA PHE A 49 -1.70 -6.91 -0.69
C PHE A 49 -3.06 -7.49 -1.07
N GLU A 50 -3.70 -8.26 -0.17
CA GLU A 50 -5.01 -8.87 -0.43
C GLU A 50 -6.08 -7.81 -0.65
N VAL A 51 -6.10 -6.77 0.19
CA VAL A 51 -7.05 -5.64 0.05
C VAL A 51 -6.87 -4.93 -1.30
N GLY A 52 -5.62 -4.67 -1.69
CA GLY A 52 -5.32 -4.04 -2.98
C GLY A 52 -5.70 -4.93 -4.17
N LEU A 53 -5.47 -6.25 -4.06
CA LEU A 53 -5.82 -7.21 -5.09
C LEU A 53 -7.34 -7.29 -5.28
N ASP A 54 -8.11 -7.39 -4.20
CA ASP A 54 -9.57 -7.41 -4.23
C ASP A 54 -10.11 -6.15 -4.92
N LEU A 55 -9.59 -4.97 -4.56
CA LEU A 55 -10.00 -3.71 -5.17
C LEU A 55 -9.77 -3.69 -6.69
N VAL A 56 -8.63 -4.20 -7.15
CA VAL A 56 -8.31 -4.27 -8.58
C VAL A 56 -9.23 -5.26 -9.28
N LEU A 57 -9.41 -6.46 -8.72
CA LEU A 57 -10.26 -7.50 -9.30
C LEU A 57 -11.72 -7.04 -9.40
N ASP A 58 -12.25 -6.41 -8.36
CA ASP A 58 -13.60 -5.82 -8.36
C ASP A 58 -13.73 -4.73 -9.43
N GLY A 59 -12.72 -3.88 -9.57
CA GLY A 59 -12.67 -2.86 -10.61
C GLY A 59 -12.72 -3.46 -12.02
N LEU A 60 -11.98 -4.54 -12.26
CA LEU A 60 -11.97 -5.25 -13.54
C LEU A 60 -13.30 -5.97 -13.80
N ALA A 61 -13.87 -6.62 -12.79
CA ALA A 61 -15.14 -7.31 -12.88
C ALA A 61 -16.28 -6.35 -13.28
N ARG A 62 -16.37 -5.17 -12.65
CA ARG A 62 -17.35 -4.14 -13.01
C ARG A 62 -17.23 -3.70 -14.47
N ARG A 63 -16.01 -3.40 -14.92
CA ARG A 63 -15.76 -3.00 -16.32
C ARG A 63 -16.15 -4.09 -17.31
N LEU A 64 -15.89 -5.35 -16.98
CA LEU A 64 -16.28 -6.48 -17.83
C LEU A 64 -17.80 -6.58 -17.95
N THR A 65 -18.54 -6.39 -16.86
CA THR A 65 -20.00 -6.38 -16.87
C THR A 65 -20.56 -5.22 -17.70
N GLU A 66 -20.02 -4.01 -17.55
CA GLU A 66 -20.43 -2.84 -18.33
C GLU A 66 -20.23 -3.08 -19.84
N GLN A 67 -19.08 -3.62 -20.25
CA GLN A 67 -18.81 -3.93 -21.67
C GLN A 67 -19.75 -5.01 -22.24
N GLN A 68 -20.17 -5.97 -21.43
CA GLN A 68 -21.12 -7.00 -21.86
C GLN A 68 -22.53 -6.43 -22.06
N GLN A 69 -22.93 -5.47 -21.23
CA GLN A 69 -24.22 -4.78 -21.35
C GLN A 69 -24.25 -3.87 -22.59
N ASP A 70 -23.16 -3.14 -22.85
CA ASP A 70 -23.02 -2.29 -24.05
C ASP A 70 -23.08 -3.12 -25.34
N ARG A 71 -22.50 -4.32 -25.34
CA ARG A 71 -22.52 -5.22 -26.50
C ARG A 71 -23.86 -5.92 -26.72
N ALA A 72 -24.71 -5.97 -25.68
CA ALA A 72 -26.02 -6.60 -25.73
C ALA A 72 -27.15 -5.60 -26.11
N SER A 73 -26.85 -4.30 -26.17
CA SER A 73 -27.73 -3.23 -26.68
C SER A 73 -27.44 -2.91 -28.15
#